data_AF-A0A7X7A3V5-F1
#
_entry.id   AF-A0A7X7A3V5-F1
#
_cell.length_a   1.000
_cell.length_b   1.000
_cell.length_c   1.000
_cell.angle_alpha   90.00
_cell.angle_beta   90.00
_cell.angle_gamma   90.00
#
_symmetry.space_group_name_H-M   'P 1'
#
loop_
_entity.id
_entity.type
_entity.pdbx_description
1 polymer ?
#
loop_
_entity_poly.entity_id
_entity_poly.type
_entity_poly.pdbx_seq_one_letter_code
_entity_poly.pdbx_strand_id
1 'polypeptide(L)'
;MKKQIKEVNRFKRTFYMRSGISLILLMLISVTTFSQSVRKNQRLFEQAKQSYSMQDYPGAAGLCQQILKNNPEYLDARLLLADISHETGNVSQEIFHLKKALELSPMPLIHFRLGEALHSKEKYEDALENYNEYLKTLKPGTEQEARIQRKIKSCRFAIDAMKNPVDYSPRRLPNTVNTPDDEYWPSLS
;
A
#
# COMPACT_ATOMS: atom_id res chain seq x y z
N MET A 1 -51.73 -17.65 -47.23
CA MET A 1 -50.90 -18.23 -46.15
C MET A 1 -49.38 -18.11 -46.36
N LYS A 2 -48.77 -18.65 -47.43
CA LYS A 2 -47.29 -18.64 -47.61
C LYS A 2 -46.63 -17.24 -47.67
N LYS A 3 -47.31 -16.23 -48.23
CA LYS A 3 -46.80 -14.84 -48.32
C LYS A 3 -46.66 -14.16 -46.94
N GLN A 4 -47.64 -14.38 -46.07
CA GLN A 4 -47.67 -13.86 -44.70
C GLN A 4 -46.53 -14.43 -43.82
N ILE A 5 -46.26 -15.74 -43.94
CA ILE A 5 -45.16 -16.39 -43.22
C ILE A 5 -43.79 -15.84 -43.66
N LYS A 6 -43.63 -15.56 -44.97
CA LYS A 6 -42.40 -15.00 -45.54
C LYS A 6 -42.13 -13.58 -45.06
N GLU A 7 -43.17 -12.76 -44.88
CA GLU A 7 -43.05 -11.41 -44.31
C GLU A 7 -42.74 -11.43 -42.81
N VAL A 8 -43.41 -12.29 -42.03
CA VAL A 8 -43.12 -12.45 -40.60
C VAL A 8 -41.66 -12.91 -40.38
N ASN A 9 -41.16 -13.83 -41.19
CA ASN A 9 -39.77 -14.28 -41.10
C ASN A 9 -38.77 -13.21 -41.56
N ARG A 10 -39.11 -12.39 -42.57
CA ARG A 10 -38.31 -11.24 -43.00
C ARG A 10 -38.25 -10.18 -41.89
N PHE A 11 -39.37 -9.90 -41.23
CA PHE A 11 -39.45 -8.98 -40.09
C PHE A 11 -38.66 -9.47 -38.89
N LYS A 12 -38.80 -10.76 -38.52
CA LYS A 12 -38.00 -11.36 -37.44
C LYS A 12 -36.50 -11.29 -37.74
N ARG A 13 -36.09 -11.59 -38.98
CA ARG A 13 -34.68 -11.53 -39.40
C ARG A 13 -34.13 -10.10 -39.35
N THR A 14 -34.88 -9.09 -39.82
CA THR A 14 -34.44 -7.69 -39.73
C THR A 14 -34.43 -7.19 -38.28
N PHE A 15 -35.36 -7.64 -37.45
CA PHE A 15 -35.40 -7.35 -36.02
C PHE A 15 -34.19 -7.94 -35.29
N TYR A 16 -33.90 -9.24 -35.46
CA TYR A 16 -32.72 -9.88 -34.84
C TYR A 16 -31.39 -9.30 -35.33
N MET A 17 -31.28 -8.97 -36.63
CA MET A 17 -30.08 -8.30 -37.17
C MET A 17 -29.89 -6.90 -36.57
N ARG A 18 -30.97 -6.11 -36.43
CA ARG A 18 -30.91 -4.77 -35.81
C ARG A 18 -30.58 -4.83 -34.32
N SER A 19 -31.17 -5.79 -33.59
CA SER A 19 -30.85 -6.02 -32.17
C SER A 19 -29.40 -6.49 -32.00
N GLY A 20 -28.89 -7.38 -32.85
CA GLY A 20 -27.49 -7.83 -32.82
C GLY A 20 -26.51 -6.70 -33.09
N ILE A 21 -26.77 -5.87 -34.11
CA ILE A 21 -25.94 -4.69 -34.41
C ILE A 21 -25.95 -3.69 -33.24
N SER A 22 -27.12 -3.45 -32.63
CA SER A 22 -27.23 -2.54 -31.48
C SER A 22 -26.46 -3.05 -30.26
N LEU A 23 -26.47 -4.37 -30.01
CA LEU A 23 -25.75 -4.99 -28.90
C LEU A 23 -24.23 -4.95 -29.10
N ILE A 24 -23.76 -5.15 -30.34
CA ILE A 24 -22.35 -4.97 -30.72
C ILE A 24 -21.94 -3.49 -30.56
N LEU A 25 -22.80 -2.55 -30.96
CA LEU A 25 -22.52 -1.12 -30.81
C LEU A 25 -22.39 -0.72 -29.33
N LEU A 26 -23.27 -1.23 -28.46
CA LEU A 26 -23.21 -1.01 -27.01
C LEU A 26 -21.94 -1.60 -26.38
N MET A 27 -21.54 -2.81 -26.80
CA MET A 27 -20.24 -3.38 -26.39
C MET A 27 -19.07 -2.51 -26.83
N LEU A 28 -19.03 -2.06 -28.09
CA LEU A 28 -17.94 -1.21 -28.60
C LEU A 28 -17.85 0.14 -27.88
N ILE A 29 -19.00 0.76 -27.56
CA ILE A 29 -19.04 1.99 -26.76
C ILE A 29 -18.46 1.72 -25.37
N SER A 30 -18.84 0.62 -24.71
CA SER A 30 -18.33 0.29 -23.37
C SER A 30 -16.81 0.06 -23.34
N VAL A 31 -16.26 -0.60 -24.37
CA VAL A 31 -14.82 -0.86 -24.51
C VAL A 31 -14.04 0.44 -24.75
N THR A 32 -14.56 1.34 -25.58
CA THR A 32 -13.89 2.62 -25.86
C THR A 32 -13.92 3.56 -24.66
N THR A 33 -15.02 3.64 -23.91
CA THR A 33 -15.09 4.43 -22.67
C THR A 33 -14.16 3.88 -21.59
N PHE A 34 -14.05 2.55 -21.50
CA PHE A 34 -13.14 1.89 -20.57
C PHE A 34 -11.67 2.19 -20.92
N SER A 35 -11.30 2.08 -22.21
CA SER A 35 -9.94 2.40 -22.69
C SER A 35 -9.54 3.85 -22.42
N GLN A 36 -10.46 4.81 -22.60
CA GLN A 36 -10.20 6.22 -22.28
C GLN A 36 -9.96 6.45 -20.78
N SER A 37 -10.74 5.79 -19.92
CA SER A 37 -10.58 5.86 -18.47
C SER A 37 -9.21 5.34 -18.01
N VAL A 38 -8.77 4.20 -18.55
CA VAL A 38 -7.44 3.63 -18.25
C VAL A 38 -6.31 4.59 -18.62
N ARG A 39 -6.34 5.17 -19.84
CA ARG A 39 -5.33 6.15 -20.28
C ARG A 39 -5.32 7.41 -19.42
N LYS A 40 -6.49 7.87 -18.97
CA LYS A 40 -6.60 9.03 -18.08
C LYS A 40 -5.95 8.75 -16.72
N ASN A 41 -6.26 7.61 -16.10
CA ASN A 41 -5.68 7.23 -14.82
C ASN A 41 -4.17 7.07 -14.90
N GLN A 42 -3.66 6.50 -15.99
CA GLN A 42 -2.22 6.37 -16.20
C GLN A 42 -1.52 7.74 -16.30
N ARG A 43 -2.10 8.70 -17.01
CA ARG A 43 -1.56 10.08 -17.07
C ARG A 43 -1.59 10.77 -15.71
N LEU A 44 -2.69 10.64 -14.97
CA LEU A 44 -2.79 11.17 -13.61
C LEU A 44 -1.73 10.54 -12.69
N PHE A 45 -1.47 9.25 -12.86
CA PHE A 45 -0.49 8.53 -12.05
C PHE A 45 0.94 9.00 -12.34
N GLU A 46 1.28 9.25 -13.60
CA GLU A 46 2.59 9.85 -13.94
C GLU A 46 2.75 11.26 -13.35
N GLN A 47 1.69 12.08 -13.36
CA GLN A 47 1.72 13.39 -12.67
C GLN A 47 1.87 13.24 -11.16
N ALA A 48 1.23 12.23 -10.55
CA ALA A 48 1.36 11.96 -9.12
C ALA A 48 2.79 11.56 -8.76
N LYS A 49 3.42 10.68 -9.56
CA LYS A 49 4.84 10.33 -9.41
C LYS A 49 5.76 11.53 -9.57
N GLN A 50 5.47 12.40 -10.53
CA GLN A 50 6.25 13.62 -10.74
C GLN A 50 6.15 14.55 -9.51
N SER A 51 4.93 14.76 -9.00
CA SER A 51 4.69 15.56 -7.79
C SER A 51 5.39 14.94 -6.57
N TYR A 52 5.34 13.61 -6.42
CA TYR A 52 6.06 12.88 -5.39
C TYR A 52 7.57 13.08 -5.47
N SER A 53 8.14 13.01 -6.68
CA SER A 53 9.58 13.23 -6.88
C SER A 53 10.02 14.67 -6.57
N MET A 54 9.09 15.63 -6.67
CA MET A 54 9.29 17.02 -6.24
C MET A 54 9.01 17.24 -4.75
N GLN A 55 8.73 16.17 -3.98
CA GLN A 55 8.32 16.22 -2.57
C GLN A 55 7.01 17.02 -2.33
N ASP A 56 6.24 17.28 -3.38
CA ASP A 56 4.87 17.78 -3.26
C ASP A 56 3.93 16.61 -2.90
N TYR A 57 4.05 16.16 -1.65
CA TYR A 57 3.25 15.09 -1.10
C TYR A 57 1.74 15.38 -1.12
N PRO A 58 1.25 16.60 -0.79
CA PRO A 58 -0.17 16.92 -0.90
C PRO A 58 -0.69 16.83 -2.34
N GLY A 59 0.06 17.37 -3.31
CA GLY A 59 -0.30 17.30 -4.73
C GLY A 59 -0.34 15.87 -5.25
N ALA A 60 0.69 15.07 -4.93
CA ALA A 60 0.75 13.66 -5.28
C ALA A 60 -0.42 12.87 -4.67
N ALA A 61 -0.69 13.07 -3.38
CA ALA A 61 -1.79 12.39 -2.69
C ALA A 61 -3.15 12.75 -3.28
N GLY A 62 -3.37 14.03 -3.61
CA GLY A 62 -4.60 14.49 -4.27
C GLY A 62 -4.83 13.82 -5.62
N LEU A 63 -3.77 13.68 -6.44
CA LEU A 63 -3.85 12.97 -7.72
C LEU A 63 -4.15 11.48 -7.53
N CYS A 64 -3.49 10.82 -6.56
CA CYS A 64 -3.77 9.42 -6.23
C CYS A 64 -5.22 9.21 -5.75
N GLN A 65 -5.74 10.10 -4.90
CA GLN A 65 -7.14 10.03 -4.44
C GLN A 65 -8.14 10.22 -5.59
N GLN A 66 -7.83 11.08 -6.57
CA GLN A 66 -8.65 11.21 -7.78
C GLN A 66 -8.66 9.92 -8.62
N ILE A 67 -7.52 9.24 -8.74
CA ILE A 67 -7.45 7.93 -9.40
C ILE A 67 -8.32 6.93 -8.66
N LEU A 68 -8.16 6.82 -7.34
CA LEU A 68 -8.91 5.87 -6.50
C LEU A 68 -10.41 6.14 -6.44
N LYS A 69 -10.85 7.38 -6.66
CA LYS A 69 -12.28 7.71 -6.79
C LYS A 69 -12.92 7.05 -8.01
N ASN A 70 -12.19 6.96 -9.12
CA ASN A 70 -12.68 6.39 -10.38
C ASN A 70 -12.36 4.90 -10.51
N ASN A 71 -11.22 4.48 -9.96
CA ASN A 71 -10.78 3.09 -9.91
C ASN A 71 -10.22 2.76 -8.51
N PRO A 72 -11.09 2.33 -7.58
CA PRO A 72 -10.67 1.99 -6.23
C PRO A 72 -9.59 0.90 -6.17
N GLU A 73 -9.50 0.03 -7.16
CA GLU A 73 -8.57 -1.11 -7.20
C GLU A 73 -7.22 -0.77 -7.86
N TYR A 74 -6.96 0.50 -8.15
CA TYR A 74 -5.70 0.93 -8.76
C TYR A 74 -4.52 0.79 -7.78
N LEU A 75 -3.83 -0.36 -7.85
CA LEU A 75 -2.77 -0.77 -6.92
C LEU A 75 -1.67 0.27 -6.77
N ASP A 76 -1.12 0.79 -7.87
CA ASP A 76 0.05 1.68 -7.82
C ASP A 76 -0.27 3.01 -7.11
N ALA A 77 -1.51 3.49 -7.21
CA ALA A 77 -1.96 4.69 -6.51
C ALA A 77 -2.10 4.43 -5.00
N ARG A 78 -2.47 3.22 -4.58
CA ARG A 78 -2.45 2.82 -3.17
C ARG A 78 -1.02 2.71 -2.63
N LEU A 79 -0.13 2.09 -3.40
CA LEU A 79 1.28 1.99 -3.01
C LEU A 79 1.94 3.37 -2.91
N LEU A 80 1.67 4.27 -3.86
CA LEU A 80 2.21 5.63 -3.80
C LEU A 80 1.63 6.43 -2.62
N LEU A 81 0.35 6.24 -2.26
CA LEU A 81 -0.20 6.83 -1.03
C LEU A 81 0.43 6.25 0.24
N ALA A 82 0.79 4.96 0.25
CA ALA A 82 1.55 4.37 1.34
C ALA A 82 2.96 4.97 1.44
N ASP A 83 3.65 5.16 0.30
CA ASP A 83 4.96 5.82 0.24
C ASP A 83 4.89 7.26 0.74
N ILE A 84 3.91 8.04 0.27
CA ILE A 84 3.66 9.41 0.76
C ILE A 84 3.41 9.41 2.26
N SER A 85 2.61 8.47 2.76
CA SER A 85 2.28 8.37 4.18
C SER A 85 3.51 8.01 5.02
N HIS A 86 4.41 7.18 4.48
CA HIS A 86 5.69 6.86 5.08
C HIS A 86 6.57 8.11 5.20
N GLU A 87 6.79 8.82 4.08
CA GLU A 87 7.63 10.02 4.03
C GLU A 87 7.11 11.16 4.92
N THR A 88 5.79 11.28 5.05
CA THR A 88 5.15 12.31 5.89
C THR A 88 4.98 11.88 7.35
N GLY A 89 5.44 10.68 7.73
CA GLY A 89 5.29 10.15 9.09
C GLY A 89 3.86 9.78 9.49
N ASN A 90 2.91 9.76 8.54
CA ASN A 90 1.53 9.35 8.79
C ASN A 90 1.38 7.83 8.73
N VAL A 91 1.99 7.15 9.70
CA VAL A 91 2.05 5.68 9.77
C VAL A 91 0.67 5.02 9.75
N SER A 92 -0.37 5.68 10.29
CA SER A 92 -1.73 5.14 10.28
C SER A 92 -2.30 5.03 8.85
N GLN A 93 -2.06 6.05 8.01
CA GLN A 93 -2.45 6.01 6.60
C GLN A 93 -1.57 5.06 5.80
N GLU A 94 -0.28 4.94 6.13
CA GLU A 94 0.62 3.96 5.53
C GLU A 94 0.05 2.54 5.73
N ILE A 95 -0.26 2.16 6.98
CA ILE A 95 -0.84 0.85 7.30
C ILE A 95 -2.16 0.63 6.54
N PHE A 96 -3.03 1.64 6.49
CA PHE A 96 -4.31 1.53 5.78
C PHE A 96 -4.10 1.22 4.29
N HIS A 97 -3.27 2.01 3.61
CA HIS A 97 -3.02 1.84 2.18
C HIS A 97 -2.27 0.55 1.86
N LEU A 98 -1.32 0.14 2.70
CA LEU A 98 -0.62 -1.14 2.56
C LEU A 98 -1.55 -2.34 2.74
N LYS A 99 -2.45 -2.32 3.72
CA LYS A 99 -3.47 -3.39 3.88
C LYS A 99 -4.36 -3.49 2.65
N LYS A 100 -4.80 -2.35 2.11
CA LYS A 100 -5.59 -2.31 0.87
C LYS A 100 -4.80 -2.71 -0.37
N ALA A 101 -3.50 -2.48 -0.41
CA ALA A 101 -2.64 -2.97 -1.49
C ALA A 101 -2.46 -4.50 -1.40
N LEU A 102 -2.29 -5.04 -0.18
CA LEU A 102 -2.15 -6.48 0.06
C LEU A 102 -3.40 -7.26 -0.33
N GLU A 103 -4.60 -6.71 -0.07
CA GLU A 103 -5.89 -7.27 -0.52
C GLU A 103 -5.97 -7.43 -2.05
N LEU A 104 -5.36 -6.51 -2.81
CA LEU A 104 -5.37 -6.53 -4.27
C LEU A 104 -4.28 -7.44 -4.85
N SER A 105 -3.08 -7.35 -4.28
CA SER A 105 -1.92 -8.09 -4.75
C SER A 105 -1.08 -8.53 -3.55
N PRO A 106 -1.08 -9.84 -3.23
CA PRO A 106 -0.26 -10.40 -2.15
C PRO A 106 1.24 -10.35 -2.50
N MET A 107 1.86 -9.18 -2.30
CA MET A 107 3.29 -8.99 -2.54
C MET A 107 4.08 -9.18 -1.24
N PRO A 108 5.13 -10.01 -1.22
CA PRO A 108 5.94 -10.23 -0.02
C PRO A 108 6.46 -8.93 0.61
N LEU A 109 6.88 -7.97 -0.23
CA LEU A 109 7.41 -6.68 0.24
C LEU A 109 6.39 -5.87 1.06
N ILE A 110 5.08 -6.05 0.82
CA ILE A 110 4.05 -5.34 1.59
C ILE A 110 4.03 -5.85 3.03
N HIS A 111 4.22 -7.15 3.27
CA HIS A 111 4.36 -7.69 4.63
C HIS A 111 5.57 -7.08 5.35
N PHE A 112 6.72 -6.94 4.68
CA PHE A 112 7.86 -6.26 5.28
C PHE A 112 7.52 -4.81 5.71
N ARG A 113 6.91 -4.03 4.80
CA ARG A 113 6.54 -2.64 5.07
C ARG A 113 5.48 -2.50 6.16
N LEU A 114 4.47 -3.37 6.16
CA LEU A 114 3.48 -3.45 7.24
C LEU A 114 4.15 -3.75 8.57
N GLY A 115 5.09 -4.69 8.61
CA GLY A 115 5.89 -4.98 9.79
C GLY A 115 6.59 -3.74 10.35
N GLU A 116 7.28 -2.97 9.50
CA GLU A 116 7.93 -1.71 9.91
C GLU A 116 6.93 -0.69 10.48
N ALA A 117 5.84 -0.45 9.76
CA ALA A 117 4.83 0.53 10.13
C ALA A 117 4.07 0.14 11.41
N LEU A 118 3.80 -1.16 11.61
CA LEU A 118 3.17 -1.68 12.82
C LEU A 118 4.13 -1.64 14.01
N HIS A 119 5.41 -1.95 13.80
CA HIS A 119 6.44 -1.86 14.84
C HIS A 119 6.60 -0.41 15.33
N SER A 120 6.60 0.58 14.43
CA SER A 120 6.68 2.00 14.83
C SER A 120 5.41 2.52 15.51
N LYS A 121 4.29 1.79 15.40
CA LYS A 121 3.05 2.02 16.15
C LYS A 121 2.91 1.15 17.40
N GLU A 122 3.98 0.49 17.82
CA GLU A 122 4.02 -0.38 19.01
C GLU A 122 3.02 -1.55 18.94
N LYS A 123 2.56 -1.89 17.74
CA LYS A 123 1.70 -3.05 17.47
C LYS A 123 2.56 -4.27 17.19
N TYR A 124 3.27 -4.72 18.22
CA TYR A 124 4.35 -5.70 18.05
C TYR A 124 3.85 -7.08 17.63
N GLU A 125 2.65 -7.49 18.05
CA GLU A 125 2.01 -8.74 17.63
C GLU A 125 1.72 -8.74 16.12
N ASP A 126 1.01 -7.71 15.63
CA ASP A 126 0.71 -7.56 14.20
C ASP A 126 2.00 -7.44 13.36
N ALA A 127 3.01 -6.72 13.89
CA ALA A 127 4.31 -6.58 13.23
C ALA A 127 5.03 -7.94 13.13
N LEU A 128 5.02 -8.72 14.20
CA LEU A 128 5.61 -10.07 14.25
C LEU A 128 4.99 -10.99 13.20
N GLU A 129 3.65 -11.00 13.07
CA GLU A 129 2.96 -11.78 12.04
C GLU A 129 3.44 -11.41 10.64
N ASN A 130 3.49 -10.11 10.33
CA ASN A 130 3.91 -9.62 9.03
C ASN A 130 5.39 -9.92 8.73
N TYR A 131 6.28 -9.78 9.71
CA TYR A 131 7.67 -10.19 9.52
C TYR A 131 7.83 -11.70 9.29
N ASN A 132 7.03 -12.54 9.95
CA ASN A 132 7.04 -13.99 9.71
C ASN A 132 6.54 -14.33 8.29
N GLU A 133 5.49 -13.67 7.81
CA GLU A 133 5.03 -13.88 6.41
C GLU A 133 6.11 -13.47 5.41
N TYR A 134 6.78 -12.35 5.63
CA TYR A 134 7.88 -11.94 4.75
C TYR A 134 9.06 -12.92 4.81
N LEU A 135 9.41 -13.41 6.01
CA LEU A 135 10.52 -14.35 6.22
C LEU A 135 10.36 -15.64 5.41
N LYS A 136 9.13 -16.17 5.26
CA LYS A 136 8.84 -17.37 4.45
C LYS A 136 9.28 -17.24 2.98
N THR A 137 9.41 -16.00 2.49
CA THR A 137 9.77 -15.71 1.10
C THR A 137 11.27 -15.53 0.88
N LEU A 138 12.04 -15.43 1.98
CA LEU A 138 13.48 -15.21 1.93
C LEU A 138 14.25 -16.51 1.82
N LYS A 139 15.40 -16.45 1.15
CA LYS A 139 16.34 -17.58 1.12
C LYS A 139 17.09 -17.69 2.45
N PRO A 140 17.24 -18.89 3.01
CA PRO A 140 18.04 -19.11 4.20
C PRO A 140 19.51 -18.68 4.01
N GLY A 141 20.13 -18.21 5.08
CA GLY A 141 21.53 -17.75 5.13
C GLY A 141 21.79 -16.37 4.53
N THR A 142 20.75 -15.62 4.16
CA THR A 142 20.91 -14.28 3.56
C THR A 142 20.97 -13.17 4.60
N GLU A 143 21.61 -12.05 4.27
CA GLU A 143 21.62 -10.86 5.13
C GLU A 143 20.21 -10.34 5.39
N GLN A 144 19.34 -10.40 4.37
CA GLN A 144 17.93 -10.03 4.49
C GLN A 144 17.22 -10.92 5.51
N GLU A 145 17.42 -12.24 5.47
CA GLU A 145 16.85 -13.14 6.48
C GLU A 145 17.34 -12.77 7.88
N ALA A 146 18.65 -12.59 8.08
CA ALA A 146 19.22 -12.20 9.37
C ALA A 146 18.68 -10.85 9.88
N ARG A 147 18.44 -9.89 8.99
CA ARG A 147 17.81 -8.60 9.31
C ARG A 147 16.37 -8.79 9.78
N ILE A 148 15.56 -9.61 9.10
CA ILE A 148 14.17 -9.87 9.51
C ILE A 148 14.11 -10.66 10.82
N GLN A 149 15.00 -11.63 11.01
CA GLN A 149 15.12 -12.36 12.28
C GLN A 149 15.43 -11.44 13.46
N ARG A 150 16.26 -10.41 13.28
CA ARG A 150 16.50 -9.38 14.32
C ARG A 150 15.23 -8.60 14.66
N LYS A 151 14.44 -8.22 13.66
CA LYS A 151 13.15 -7.53 13.86
C LYS A 151 12.12 -8.42 14.59
N ILE A 152 12.04 -9.69 14.20
CA ILE A 152 11.23 -10.71 14.90
C ILE A 152 11.63 -10.85 16.37
N LYS A 153 12.94 -10.92 16.67
CA LYS A 153 13.45 -10.96 18.04
C LYS A 153 13.09 -9.69 18.82
N SER A 154 13.20 -8.52 18.19
CA SER A 154 12.78 -7.24 18.77
C SER A 154 11.29 -7.24 19.15
N CYS A 155 10.40 -7.67 18.23
CA CYS A 155 8.97 -7.79 18.52
C CYS A 155 8.72 -8.76 19.69
N ARG A 156 9.34 -9.95 19.68
CA ARG A 156 9.16 -10.94 20.76
C ARG A 156 9.60 -10.41 22.12
N PHE A 157 10.72 -9.69 22.16
CA PHE A 157 11.18 -9.02 23.37
C PHE A 157 10.18 -7.96 23.84
N ALA A 158 9.70 -7.08 22.94
CA ALA A 158 8.74 -6.04 23.29
C ALA A 158 7.43 -6.62 23.83
N ILE A 159 6.88 -7.64 23.17
CA ILE A 159 5.66 -8.35 23.63
C ILE A 159 5.87 -8.93 25.03
N ASP A 160 7.00 -9.60 25.25
CA ASP A 160 7.31 -10.19 26.56
C ASP A 160 7.50 -9.11 27.64
N ALA A 161 8.24 -8.04 27.36
CA ALA A 161 8.47 -6.94 28.28
C ALA A 161 7.17 -6.18 28.62
N MET A 162 6.26 -6.01 27.67
CA MET A 162 4.94 -5.41 27.90
C MET A 162 4.06 -6.31 28.78
N LYS A 163 4.18 -7.62 28.62
CA LYS A 163 3.46 -8.60 29.44
C LYS A 163 4.06 -8.76 30.84
N ASN A 164 5.38 -8.62 30.95
CA ASN A 164 6.17 -8.83 32.16
C ASN A 164 7.01 -7.57 32.47
N PRO A 165 6.39 -6.45 32.88
CA PRO A 165 7.12 -5.23 33.16
C PRO A 165 8.08 -5.45 34.34
N VAL A 166 9.33 -5.03 34.17
CA VAL A 166 10.35 -5.09 35.23
C VAL A 166 10.18 -3.86 36.11
N ASP A 167 10.19 -4.05 37.44
CA ASP A 167 10.23 -2.94 38.38
C ASP A 167 11.52 -2.13 38.16
N TYR A 168 11.34 -0.85 37.81
CA TYR A 168 12.42 0.07 37.52
C TYR A 168 12.31 1.28 38.44
N SER A 169 13.18 1.30 39.44
CA SER A 169 13.30 2.41 40.40
C SER A 169 14.65 3.12 40.19
N PRO A 170 14.75 4.07 39.23
CA PRO A 170 15.99 4.77 38.96
C PRO A 170 16.42 5.55 40.19
N ARG A 171 17.62 5.26 40.69
CA ARG A 171 18.25 6.06 41.75
C ARG A 171 19.07 7.14 41.10
N ARG A 172 18.85 8.40 41.50
CA ARG A 172 19.74 9.50 41.12
C ARG A 172 21.15 9.13 41.56
N LEU A 173 22.07 9.07 40.60
CA LEU A 173 23.48 8.89 40.90
C LEU A 173 23.98 10.09 41.73
N PRO A 174 24.93 9.90 42.65
CA PRO A 174 25.50 11.02 43.40
C PRO A 174 26.04 12.11 42.45
N ASN A 175 26.05 13.37 42.92
CA ASN A 175 26.50 14.55 42.15
C ASN A 175 27.97 14.50 41.69
N THR A 176 28.66 13.38 41.90
CA THR A 176 30.05 13.13 41.52
C THR A 176 30.18 12.37 40.20
N VAL A 177 29.09 11.99 39.55
CA VAL A 177 29.16 11.27 38.25
C VAL A 177 29.53 12.21 37.11
N ASN A 178 29.10 13.47 37.18
CA ASN A 178 29.63 14.52 36.33
C ASN A 178 30.66 15.30 37.15
N THR A 179 31.84 15.57 36.60
CA THR A 179 32.73 16.59 37.14
C THR A 179 32.10 17.98 36.97
N PRO A 180 32.59 18.99 37.71
CA PRO A 180 32.19 20.38 37.50
C PRO A 180 32.60 20.94 36.14
N ASP A 181 33.49 20.24 35.44
CA ASP A 181 34.02 20.63 34.15
C ASP A 181 33.09 20.19 33.01
N ASP A 182 33.17 20.87 31.87
CA ASP A 182 32.41 20.50 30.68
C ASP A 182 32.95 19.18 30.10
N GLU A 183 32.41 18.04 30.53
CA GLU A 183 32.83 16.70 30.06
C GLU A 183 32.37 16.38 28.63
N TYR A 184 31.44 17.17 28.09
CA TYR A 184 30.99 17.02 26.71
C TYR A 184 31.78 17.94 25.78
N TRP A 185 32.96 17.49 25.34
CA TRP A 185 33.77 18.21 24.35
C TRP A 185 33.97 17.38 23.07
N PRO A 186 33.03 17.42 22.10
CA PRO A 186 33.16 16.71 20.83
C PRO A 186 34.10 17.46 19.88
N SER A 187 35.37 17.65 20.27
CA SER A 187 36.39 18.22 19.38
C SER A 187 37.65 17.37 19.35
N LEU A 188 37.57 16.24 18.66
CA LEU A 188 38.70 15.68 17.93
C LEU A 188 38.16 15.22 16.57
N SER A 189 38.01 16.20 15.68
CA SER A 189 37.96 16.03 14.23
C SER A 189 39.37 16.03 13.67
#